data_AF-A0A3B8JNV0-F1
#
_entry.id   AF-A0A3B8JNV0-F1
#
_cell.length_a   1.000
_cell.length_b   1.000
_cell.length_c   1.000
_cell.angle_alpha   90.00
_cell.angle_beta   90.00
_cell.angle_gamma   90.00
#
_symmetry.space_group_name_H-M   'P 1'
#
loop_
_entity.id
_entity.type
_entity.pdbx_description
1 polymer ?
#
loop_
_entity_poly.entity_id
_entity_poly.type
_entity_poly.pdbx_seq_one_letter_code
_entity_poly.pdbx_strand_id
1 'polypeptide(L)'
;MTLLAFEVASVFNQKLIDLGFQIGTKLLWALAIIVLTRYAVDLVARITRRAFSPVEPTLRKFLVQAAEILTLVVGAAAFLGALGIQATSLVAVLGAAGLAIGLALQNTLSHFAAGVMLINQRPFEVGDFIEGPSGVKGVVDAIGIFSTTVVTPDNIKITVPNNNLFSGVLKNTTALGTRRVDLKIDIGDRPIEPTIILLLSLVQPHPLVLDYPKTTCHVISISPKGTVLYLRPWCRAQAYEQVHSEVQ
;
A
#
# COMPACT_ATOMS: atom_id res chain seq x y z
N MET A 1 -20.30 -40.07 70.32
CA MET A 1 -19.43 -38.88 70.12
C MET A 1 -18.11 -39.19 69.41
N THR A 2 -17.50 -40.35 69.60
CA THR A 2 -16.20 -40.72 68.99
C THR A 2 -16.25 -41.04 67.49
N LEU A 3 -17.32 -41.69 67.00
CA LEU A 3 -17.50 -41.99 65.57
C LEU A 3 -17.66 -40.74 64.70
N LEU A 4 -18.39 -39.74 65.21
CA LEU A 4 -18.65 -38.48 64.50
C LEU A 4 -17.40 -37.61 64.40
N ALA A 5 -16.53 -37.64 65.43
CA ALA A 5 -15.22 -36.97 65.39
C ALA A 5 -14.25 -37.63 64.40
N PHE A 6 -14.32 -38.95 64.22
CA PHE A 6 -13.51 -39.70 63.27
C PHE A 6 -13.94 -39.45 61.81
N GLU A 7 -15.25 -39.41 61.52
CA GLU A 7 -15.76 -39.03 60.20
C GLU A 7 -15.41 -37.58 59.83
N VAL A 8 -15.52 -36.64 60.77
CA VAL A 8 -15.15 -35.24 60.50
C VAL A 8 -13.64 -35.13 60.24
N ALA A 9 -12.81 -35.86 60.98
CA ALA A 9 -11.36 -35.88 60.77
C ALA A 9 -10.98 -36.51 59.42
N SER A 10 -11.63 -37.60 58.99
CA SER A 10 -11.34 -38.26 57.71
C SER A 10 -11.76 -37.42 56.50
N VAL A 11 -12.93 -36.75 56.57
CA VAL A 11 -13.40 -35.81 55.55
C VAL A 11 -12.48 -34.58 55.46
N PHE A 12 -11.98 -34.09 56.60
CA PHE A 12 -11.03 -32.98 56.63
C PHE A 12 -9.68 -33.37 56.01
N ASN A 13 -9.20 -34.58 56.29
CA ASN A 13 -7.93 -35.08 55.75
C ASN A 13 -8.01 -35.34 54.23
N GLN A 14 -9.13 -35.88 53.74
CA GLN A 14 -9.36 -36.02 52.30
C GLN A 14 -9.44 -34.66 51.59
N LYS A 15 -10.16 -33.68 52.16
CA LYS A 15 -10.17 -32.31 51.61
C LYS A 15 -8.80 -31.65 51.59
N LEU A 16 -7.96 -31.87 52.60
CA LEU A 16 -6.57 -31.36 52.62
C LEU A 16 -5.71 -32.00 51.52
N ILE A 17 -5.83 -33.30 51.31
CA ILE A 17 -5.12 -34.02 50.26
C ILE A 17 -5.57 -33.55 48.87
N ASP A 18 -6.89 -33.45 48.64
CA ASP A 18 -7.45 -32.97 47.38
C ASP A 18 -7.05 -31.52 47.08
N LEU A 19 -7.07 -30.65 48.09
CA LEU A 19 -6.61 -29.27 47.96
C LEU A 19 -5.10 -29.22 47.62
N GLY A 20 -4.30 -30.08 48.25
CA GLY A 20 -2.87 -30.22 47.97
C GLY A 20 -2.59 -30.66 46.52
N PHE A 21 -3.33 -31.65 46.01
CA PHE A 21 -3.21 -32.09 44.61
C PHE A 21 -3.67 -31.01 43.62
N GLN A 22 -4.76 -30.30 43.91
CA GLN A 22 -5.25 -29.22 43.05
C GLN A 22 -4.28 -28.03 42.97
N ILE A 23 -3.72 -27.60 44.11
CA ILE A 23 -2.75 -26.50 44.14
C ILE A 23 -1.42 -26.96 43.52
N GLY A 24 -0.96 -28.17 43.86
CA GLY A 24 0.29 -28.72 43.33
C GLY A 24 0.28 -28.88 41.81
N THR A 25 -0.81 -29.38 41.23
CA THR A 25 -0.95 -29.50 39.77
C THR A 25 -1.01 -28.14 39.08
N LYS A 26 -1.75 -27.16 39.63
CA LYS A 26 -1.77 -25.78 39.10
C LYS A 26 -0.40 -25.13 39.12
N LEU A 27 0.37 -25.28 40.20
CA LEU A 27 1.72 -24.74 40.32
C LEU A 27 2.70 -25.41 39.35
N LEU A 28 2.58 -26.73 39.15
CA LEU A 28 3.36 -27.46 38.15
C LEU A 28 3.08 -26.95 36.72
N TRP A 29 1.81 -26.78 36.36
CA TRP A 29 1.43 -26.21 35.06
C TRP A 29 1.89 -24.76 34.91
N ALA A 30 1.75 -23.94 35.95
CA ALA A 30 2.19 -22.56 35.95
C ALA A 30 3.72 -22.45 35.75
N LEU A 31 4.50 -23.32 36.41
CA LEU A 31 5.95 -23.40 36.23
C LEU A 31 6.31 -23.87 34.81
N ALA A 32 5.63 -24.90 34.29
CA ALA A 32 5.84 -25.37 32.94
C ALA A 32 5.60 -24.26 31.90
N ILE A 33 4.54 -23.46 32.08
CA ILE A 33 4.23 -22.32 31.19
C ILE A 33 5.32 -21.25 31.26
N ILE A 34 5.86 -20.93 32.43
CA ILE A 34 6.95 -19.96 32.55
C ILE A 34 8.19 -20.44 31.76
N VAL A 35 8.56 -21.71 31.92
CA VAL A 35 9.71 -22.30 31.22
C VAL A 35 9.46 -22.30 29.71
N LEU A 36 8.28 -22.74 29.28
CA LEU A 36 7.88 -22.76 27.87
C LEU A 36 7.88 -21.35 27.27
N THR A 37 7.37 -20.35 28.01
CA THR A 37 7.33 -18.96 27.57
C THR A 37 8.73 -18.40 27.37
N ARG A 38 9.65 -18.60 28.33
CA ARG A 38 11.04 -18.16 28.17
C ARG A 38 11.70 -18.80 26.96
N TYR A 39 11.51 -20.10 26.78
CA TYR A 39 12.00 -20.80 25.60
C TYR A 39 11.40 -20.24 24.30
N ALA A 40 10.09 -19.96 24.29
CA ALA A 40 9.40 -19.38 23.14
C ALA A 40 9.92 -17.97 22.81
N VAL A 41 10.17 -17.13 23.81
CA VAL A 41 10.75 -15.79 23.63
C VAL A 41 12.11 -15.89 22.96
N ASP A 42 13.01 -16.75 23.45
CA ASP A 42 14.34 -16.94 22.86
C ASP A 42 14.28 -17.51 21.44
N LEU A 43 13.33 -18.41 21.18
CA LEU A 43 13.12 -19.01 19.87
C LEU A 43 12.62 -17.97 18.87
N VAL A 44 11.57 -17.23 19.23
CA VAL A 44 10.99 -16.16 18.41
C VAL A 44 12.05 -15.09 18.14
N ALA A 45 12.78 -14.64 19.15
CA ALA A 45 13.84 -13.65 18.99
C ALA A 45 14.94 -14.14 18.02
N ARG A 46 15.33 -15.42 18.09
CA ARG A 46 16.28 -16.03 17.13
C ARG A 46 15.72 -16.07 15.71
N ILE A 47 14.47 -16.49 15.55
CA ILE A 47 13.81 -16.56 14.23
C ILE A 47 13.71 -15.15 13.63
N THR A 48 13.21 -14.17 14.39
CA THR A 48 13.07 -12.79 13.95
C THR A 48 14.43 -12.16 13.60
N ARG A 49 15.47 -12.37 14.41
CA ARG A 49 16.83 -11.89 14.09
C ARG A 49 17.37 -12.44 12.78
N ARG A 50 17.09 -13.72 12.47
CA ARG A 50 17.51 -14.36 11.22
C ARG A 50 16.68 -13.89 10.03
N ALA A 51 15.36 -13.86 10.16
CA ALA A 51 14.45 -13.47 9.09
C ALA A 51 14.69 -12.02 8.63
N PHE A 52 15.00 -11.12 9.57
CA PHE A 52 15.25 -9.70 9.29
C PHE A 52 16.74 -9.33 9.35
N SER A 53 17.65 -10.28 9.09
CA SER A 53 19.09 -10.00 9.04
C SER A 53 19.52 -8.92 8.03
N PRO A 54 18.90 -8.78 6.82
CA PRO A 54 19.31 -7.76 5.85
C PRO A 54 18.74 -6.36 6.17
N VAL A 55 17.88 -6.24 7.19
CA VAL A 55 17.26 -4.97 7.58
C VAL A 55 18.22 -4.16 8.45
N GLU A 56 18.06 -2.84 8.41
CA GLU A 56 18.80 -1.88 9.24
C GLU A 56 18.76 -2.29 10.74
N PRO A 57 19.90 -2.20 11.46
CA PRO A 57 20.02 -2.74 12.81
C PRO A 57 18.99 -2.21 13.83
N THR A 58 18.62 -0.94 13.74
CA THR A 58 17.66 -0.29 14.65
C THR A 58 16.26 -0.83 14.42
N LEU A 59 15.80 -0.91 13.18
CA LEU A 59 14.51 -1.50 12.83
C LEU A 59 14.45 -2.99 13.20
N ARG A 60 15.54 -3.74 12.97
CA ARG A 60 15.63 -5.13 13.40
C ARG A 60 15.50 -5.28 14.92
N LYS A 61 16.17 -4.41 15.69
CA LYS A 61 16.07 -4.42 17.16
C LYS A 61 14.63 -4.15 17.61
N PHE A 62 13.97 -3.19 16.99
CA PHE A 62 12.57 -2.87 17.28
C PHE A 62 11.64 -4.07 17.00
N LEU A 63 11.78 -4.74 15.84
CA LEU A 63 10.96 -5.91 15.49
C LEU A 63 11.17 -7.08 16.45
N VAL A 64 12.41 -7.33 16.87
CA VAL A 64 12.73 -8.37 17.87
C VAL A 64 12.07 -8.03 19.21
N GLN A 65 12.21 -6.80 19.69
CA GLN A 65 11.58 -6.37 20.94
C GLN A 65 10.06 -6.47 20.89
N ALA A 66 9.42 -6.07 19.79
CA ALA A 66 7.99 -6.20 19.61
C ALA A 66 7.53 -7.66 19.66
N ALA A 67 8.26 -8.57 18.99
CA ALA A 67 7.95 -10.00 18.99
C ALA A 67 8.15 -10.65 20.37
N GLU A 68 9.20 -10.25 21.10
CA GLU A 68 9.46 -10.69 22.47
C GLU A 68 8.33 -10.25 23.42
N ILE A 69 7.94 -8.97 23.36
CA ILE A 69 6.83 -8.42 24.16
C ILE A 69 5.52 -9.16 23.86
N LEU A 70 5.19 -9.36 22.58
CA LEU A 70 3.98 -10.08 22.18
C LEU A 70 3.96 -11.51 22.74
N THR A 71 5.10 -12.21 22.67
CA THR A 71 5.24 -13.57 23.19
C THR A 71 5.10 -13.60 24.72
N LEU A 72 5.71 -12.63 25.42
CA LEU A 72 5.58 -12.50 26.88
C LEU A 72 4.13 -12.24 27.31
N VAL A 73 3.42 -11.40 26.57
CA VAL A 73 2.00 -11.09 26.82
C VAL A 73 1.13 -12.35 26.69
N VAL A 74 1.33 -13.14 25.63
CA VAL A 74 0.63 -14.42 25.44
C VAL A 74 0.97 -15.41 26.57
N GLY A 75 2.24 -15.51 26.93
CA GLY A 75 2.68 -16.37 28.04
C GLY A 75 2.10 -15.94 29.39
N ALA A 76 1.99 -14.64 29.67
CA ALA A 76 1.37 -14.11 30.87
C ALA A 76 -0.12 -14.44 30.94
N ALA A 77 -0.85 -14.34 29.82
CA ALA A 77 -2.26 -14.73 29.76
C ALA A 77 -2.45 -16.23 30.02
N ALA A 78 -1.60 -17.08 29.43
CA ALA A 78 -1.63 -18.53 29.68
C ALA A 78 -1.31 -18.88 31.13
N PHE A 79 -0.34 -18.21 31.74
CA PHE A 79 0.04 -18.38 33.14
C PHE A 79 -1.11 -18.05 34.10
N LEU A 80 -1.78 -16.91 33.90
CA LEU A 80 -2.95 -16.52 34.70
C LEU A 80 -4.09 -17.55 34.55
N GLY A 81 -4.31 -18.05 33.33
CA GLY A 81 -5.28 -19.11 33.06
C GLY A 81 -4.98 -20.40 33.82
N ALA A 82 -3.72 -20.83 33.89
CA ALA A 82 -3.32 -22.03 34.64
C ALA A 82 -3.53 -21.91 36.16
N LEU A 83 -3.44 -20.69 36.71
CA LEU A 83 -3.77 -20.42 38.11
C LEU A 83 -5.30 -20.41 38.37
N GLY A 84 -6.12 -20.43 37.33
CA GLY A 84 -7.58 -20.29 37.41
C GLY A 84 -8.04 -18.84 37.55
N ILE A 85 -7.15 -17.88 37.29
CA ILE A 85 -7.51 -16.45 37.23
C ILE A 85 -8.09 -16.18 35.84
N GLN A 86 -9.27 -15.57 35.78
CA GLN A 86 -9.87 -15.17 34.51
C GLN A 86 -9.01 -14.09 33.84
N ALA A 87 -8.28 -14.47 32.80
CA ALA A 87 -7.45 -13.55 32.01
C ALA A 87 -8.29 -12.63 31.09
N THR A 88 -9.63 -12.64 31.19
CA THR A 88 -10.55 -11.87 30.36
C THR A 88 -10.26 -10.37 30.40
N SER A 89 -9.95 -9.81 31.57
CA SER A 89 -9.58 -8.40 31.72
C SER A 89 -8.28 -8.05 31.01
N LEU A 90 -7.27 -8.93 31.08
CA LEU A 90 -6.02 -8.78 30.35
C LEU A 90 -6.26 -8.83 28.84
N VAL A 91 -7.01 -9.83 28.35
CA VAL A 91 -7.36 -9.96 26.94
C VAL A 91 -8.13 -8.74 26.43
N ALA A 92 -9.04 -8.18 27.23
CA ALA A 92 -9.79 -6.98 26.86
C ALA A 92 -8.87 -5.75 26.69
N VAL A 93 -7.97 -5.51 27.65
CA VAL A 93 -7.00 -4.40 27.57
C VAL A 93 -6.05 -4.58 26.38
N LEU A 94 -5.56 -5.80 26.16
CA LEU A 94 -4.70 -6.11 25.02
C LEU A 94 -5.43 -5.95 23.68
N GLY A 95 -6.69 -6.36 23.61
CA GLY A 95 -7.54 -6.17 22.44
C GLY A 95 -7.73 -4.69 22.12
N ALA A 96 -8.02 -3.87 23.14
CA ALA A 96 -8.14 -2.41 22.99
C ALA A 96 -6.82 -1.76 22.55
N ALA A 97 -5.69 -2.14 23.18
CA ALA A 97 -4.36 -1.64 22.80
C ALA A 97 -3.98 -2.07 21.37
N GLY A 98 -4.26 -3.32 21.00
CA GLY A 98 -4.01 -3.85 19.67
C GLY A 98 -4.84 -3.13 18.60
N LEU A 99 -6.12 -2.84 18.88
CA LEU A 99 -6.96 -2.03 18.00
C LEU A 99 -6.40 -0.62 17.84
N ALA A 100 -6.00 0.04 18.92
CA ALA A 100 -5.41 1.38 18.87
C ALA A 100 -4.13 1.42 18.02
N ILE A 101 -3.23 0.44 18.21
CA ILE A 101 -2.01 0.31 17.39
C ILE A 101 -2.37 0.01 15.93
N GLY A 102 -3.33 -0.87 15.68
CA GLY A 102 -3.78 -1.21 14.33
C GLY A 102 -4.35 -0.02 13.58
N LEU A 103 -5.18 0.79 14.25
CA LEU A 103 -5.70 2.04 13.70
C LEU A 103 -4.58 3.07 13.45
N ALA A 104 -3.60 3.17 14.35
CA ALA A 104 -2.44 4.03 14.16
C ALA A 104 -1.58 3.63 12.95
N LEU A 105 -1.52 2.33 12.63
CA LEU A 105 -0.76 1.79 11.49
C LEU A 105 -1.59 1.63 10.21
N GLN A 106 -2.88 1.95 10.24
CA GLN A 106 -3.81 1.71 9.13
C GLN A 106 -3.32 2.31 7.81
N ASN A 107 -2.85 3.57 7.83
CA ASN A 107 -2.36 4.24 6.63
C ASN A 107 -1.09 3.60 6.07
N THR A 108 -0.14 3.24 6.93
CA THR A 108 1.11 2.57 6.52
C THR A 108 0.81 1.22 5.86
N LEU A 109 -0.12 0.46 6.42
CA LEU A 109 -0.52 -0.84 5.87
C LEU A 109 -1.27 -0.68 4.55
N SER A 110 -2.08 0.38 4.40
CA SER A 110 -2.73 0.73 3.14
C SER A 110 -1.71 1.06 2.05
N HIS A 111 -0.65 1.81 2.36
CA HIS A 111 0.44 2.08 1.42
C HIS A 111 1.19 0.82 1.00
N PHE A 112 1.46 -0.08 1.94
CA PHE A 112 2.07 -1.38 1.66
C PHE A 112 1.22 -2.21 0.69
N ALA A 113 -0.08 -2.37 0.99
CA ALA A 113 -1.01 -3.14 0.17
C ALA A 113 -1.13 -2.54 -1.25
N ALA A 114 -1.23 -1.20 -1.34
CA ALA A 114 -1.22 -0.51 -2.63
C ALA A 114 0.08 -0.74 -3.40
N GLY A 115 1.24 -0.73 -2.74
CA GLY A 115 2.54 -1.02 -3.38
C GLY A 115 2.59 -2.42 -3.99
N VAL A 116 2.14 -3.43 -3.24
CA VAL A 116 2.04 -4.82 -3.74
C VAL A 116 1.10 -4.90 -4.95
N MET A 117 -0.04 -4.21 -4.91
CA MET A 117 -1.00 -4.19 -6.02
C MET A 117 -0.45 -3.47 -7.25
N LEU A 118 0.27 -2.36 -7.09
CA LEU A 118 0.94 -1.68 -8.20
C LEU A 118 1.95 -2.59 -8.91
N ILE A 119 2.74 -3.34 -8.16
CA ILE A 119 3.72 -4.28 -8.72
C ILE A 119 3.05 -5.47 -9.42
N ASN A 120 1.94 -5.96 -8.87
CA ASN A 120 1.23 -7.13 -9.40
C ASN A 120 0.37 -6.80 -10.63
N GLN A 121 -0.41 -5.72 -10.57
CA GLN A 121 -1.32 -5.31 -11.65
C GLN A 121 -0.64 -4.47 -12.72
N ARG A 122 0.48 -3.83 -12.40
CA ARG A 122 1.28 -2.98 -13.30
C ARG A 122 0.44 -2.01 -14.14
N PRO A 123 -0.39 -1.14 -13.51
CA PRO A 123 -1.09 -0.09 -14.27
C PRO A 123 -0.13 0.91 -14.91
N PHE A 124 1.11 0.97 -14.44
CA PHE A 124 2.25 1.69 -15.01
C PHE A 124 3.54 1.00 -14.59
N GLU A 125 4.61 1.23 -15.35
CA GLU A 125 5.95 0.72 -15.07
C GLU A 125 6.96 1.86 -14.83
N VAL A 126 8.15 1.52 -14.37
CA VAL A 126 9.26 2.49 -14.27
C VAL A 126 9.60 2.99 -15.67
N GLY A 127 9.68 4.31 -15.84
CA GLY A 127 9.88 4.98 -17.12
C GLY A 127 8.59 5.49 -17.77
N ASP A 128 7.41 5.10 -17.27
CA ASP A 128 6.15 5.65 -17.77
C ASP A 128 5.92 7.08 -17.30
N PHE A 129 5.33 7.89 -18.18
CA PHE A 129 4.82 9.19 -17.82
C PHE A 129 3.37 9.07 -17.35
N ILE A 130 3.12 9.46 -16.10
CA ILE A 130 1.81 9.36 -15.46
C ILE A 130 1.27 10.73 -15.06
N GLU A 131 -0.05 10.87 -15.10
CA GLU A 131 -0.81 11.94 -14.49
C GLU A 131 -1.74 11.31 -13.44
N GLY A 132 -1.41 11.54 -12.17
CA GLY A 132 -2.13 10.99 -11.02
C GLY A 132 -2.88 12.06 -10.21
N PRO A 133 -3.53 11.64 -9.11
CA PRO A 133 -4.21 12.53 -8.19
C PRO A 133 -3.27 13.57 -7.56
N SER A 134 -3.85 14.61 -6.96
CA SER A 134 -3.10 15.66 -6.23
C SER A 134 -2.06 16.42 -7.09
N GLY A 135 -2.26 16.47 -8.41
CA GLY A 135 -1.37 17.19 -9.32
C GLY A 135 -0.06 16.48 -9.63
N VAL A 136 0.07 15.19 -9.29
CA VAL A 136 1.26 14.40 -9.62
C VAL A 136 1.31 14.21 -11.14
N LYS A 137 2.35 14.75 -11.78
CA LYS A 137 2.59 14.61 -13.22
C LYS A 137 4.08 14.46 -13.49
N GLY A 138 4.49 13.34 -14.08
CA GLY A 138 5.90 13.08 -14.35
C GLY A 138 6.20 11.63 -14.72
N VAL A 139 7.49 11.35 -14.88
CA VAL A 139 8.02 10.01 -15.18
C VAL A 139 8.23 9.22 -13.91
N VAL A 140 7.79 7.96 -13.87
CA VAL A 140 8.00 7.06 -12.74
C VAL A 140 9.47 6.64 -12.69
N ASP A 141 10.16 6.99 -11.61
CA ASP A 141 11.59 6.67 -11.38
C ASP A 141 11.75 5.34 -10.64
N ALA A 142 10.93 5.10 -9.62
CA ALA A 142 10.97 3.86 -8.83
C ALA A 142 9.63 3.58 -8.14
N ILE A 143 9.26 2.30 -8.03
CA ILE A 143 8.12 1.84 -7.25
C ILE A 143 8.64 1.13 -6.00
N GLY A 144 8.54 1.80 -4.85
CA GLY A 144 8.90 1.24 -3.55
C GLY A 144 7.73 0.56 -2.85
N ILE A 145 8.01 -0.03 -1.69
CA ILE A 145 7.01 -0.77 -0.90
C ILE A 145 5.88 0.14 -0.38
N PHE A 146 6.22 1.36 0.06
CA PHE A 146 5.24 2.31 0.64
C PHE A 146 5.00 3.55 -0.24
N SER A 147 5.95 3.89 -1.11
CA SER A 147 5.87 5.07 -1.95
C SER A 147 6.48 4.83 -3.32
N THR A 148 6.02 5.61 -4.29
CA THR A 148 6.52 5.67 -5.65
C THR A 148 7.23 7.01 -5.84
N THR A 149 8.40 6.98 -6.47
CA THR A 149 9.17 8.15 -6.83
C THR A 149 8.83 8.55 -8.26
N VAL A 150 8.46 9.81 -8.46
CA VAL A 150 8.11 10.40 -9.76
C VAL A 150 9.01 11.61 -9.98
N VAL A 151 9.55 11.76 -11.19
CA VAL A 151 10.35 12.91 -11.60
C VAL A 151 9.54 13.76 -12.57
N THR A 152 9.36 15.02 -12.24
CA THR A 152 8.61 15.97 -13.07
C THR A 152 9.43 16.43 -14.28
N PRO A 153 8.79 17.02 -15.32
CA PRO A 153 9.50 17.56 -16.49
C PRO A 153 10.56 18.63 -16.16
N ASP A 154 10.37 19.38 -15.07
CA ASP A 154 11.31 20.37 -14.54
C ASP A 154 12.36 19.75 -13.58
N ASN A 155 12.53 18.43 -13.64
CA ASN A 155 13.56 17.66 -12.91
C ASN A 155 13.43 17.72 -11.38
N ILE A 156 12.19 17.78 -10.86
CA ILE A 156 11.89 17.71 -9.43
C ILE A 156 11.51 16.29 -9.06
N LYS A 157 12.15 15.75 -8.02
CA LYS A 157 11.82 14.44 -7.45
C LYS A 157 10.66 14.56 -6.46
N ILE A 158 9.55 13.90 -6.76
CA ILE A 158 8.35 13.82 -5.92
C ILE A 158 8.24 12.40 -5.36
N THR A 159 8.03 12.27 -4.05
CA THR A 159 7.72 10.98 -3.40
C THR A 159 6.23 10.92 -3.09
N VAL A 160 5.54 9.96 -3.70
CA VAL A 160 4.08 9.83 -3.60
C VAL A 160 3.74 8.55 -2.83
N PRO A 161 2.92 8.60 -1.77
CA PRO A 161 2.45 7.38 -1.12
C PRO A 161 1.69 6.49 -2.09
N ASN A 162 1.96 5.19 -2.09
CA ASN A 162 1.41 4.26 -3.09
C ASN A 162 -0.13 4.26 -3.14
N ASN A 163 -0.77 4.38 -1.97
CA ASN A 163 -2.23 4.44 -1.91
C ASN A 163 -2.80 5.62 -2.71
N ASN A 164 -2.10 6.76 -2.76
CA ASN A 164 -2.57 7.93 -3.50
C ASN A 164 -2.58 7.69 -5.02
N LEU A 165 -1.66 6.87 -5.54
CA LEU A 165 -1.64 6.50 -6.96
C LEU A 165 -2.62 5.36 -7.28
N PHE A 166 -2.82 4.44 -6.34
CA PHE A 166 -3.66 3.26 -6.55
C PHE A 166 -5.16 3.53 -6.37
N SER A 167 -5.55 4.43 -5.45
CA SER A 167 -6.96 4.67 -5.10
C SER A 167 -7.67 5.65 -6.02
N GLY A 168 -6.94 6.40 -6.84
CA GLY A 168 -7.50 7.46 -7.70
C GLY A 168 -7.45 7.13 -9.19
N VAL A 169 -8.03 8.01 -10.01
CA VAL A 169 -7.90 7.92 -11.46
C VAL A 169 -6.46 8.30 -11.85
N LEU A 170 -5.77 7.36 -12.49
CA LEU A 170 -4.42 7.53 -12.99
C LEU A 170 -4.43 7.43 -14.51
N LYS A 171 -3.85 8.41 -15.19
CA LYS A 171 -3.64 8.38 -16.64
C LYS A 171 -2.20 8.03 -16.92
N ASN A 172 -1.96 6.91 -17.56
CA ASN A 172 -0.65 6.57 -18.11
C ASN A 172 -0.63 7.05 -19.56
N THR A 173 0.16 8.10 -19.85
CA THR A 173 0.18 8.71 -21.19
C THR A 173 1.16 8.02 -22.13
N THR A 174 2.04 7.15 -21.63
CA THR A 174 3.06 6.43 -22.40
C THR A 174 2.74 4.96 -22.64
N ALA A 175 1.86 4.34 -21.84
CA ALA A 175 1.53 2.91 -21.92
C ALA A 175 1.21 2.41 -23.34
N LEU A 176 0.53 3.21 -24.16
CA LEU A 176 0.11 2.82 -25.51
C LEU A 176 1.14 3.19 -26.60
N GLY A 177 2.28 3.78 -26.25
CA GLY A 177 3.39 4.15 -27.14
C GLY A 177 3.10 5.31 -28.11
N THR A 178 1.84 5.53 -28.46
CA THR A 178 1.38 6.59 -29.36
C THR A 178 0.32 7.46 -28.70
N ARG A 179 0.26 8.74 -29.10
CA ARG A 179 -0.67 9.71 -28.53
C ARG A 179 -1.14 10.68 -29.60
N ARG A 180 -2.42 11.03 -29.54
CA ARG A 180 -3.03 12.04 -30.41
C ARG A 180 -2.87 13.42 -29.80
N VAL A 181 -2.44 14.38 -30.59
CA VAL A 181 -2.43 15.81 -30.25
C VAL A 181 -3.75 16.41 -30.71
N ASP A 182 -4.45 17.15 -29.85
CA ASP A 182 -5.72 17.80 -30.21
C ASP A 182 -5.52 19.33 -30.27
N LEU A 183 -5.34 19.88 -31.47
CA LEU A 183 -5.14 21.31 -31.69
C LEU A 183 -6.44 21.98 -32.14
N LYS A 184 -6.80 23.09 -31.50
CA LYS A 184 -7.99 23.88 -31.83
C LYS A 184 -7.58 25.12 -32.61
N ILE A 185 -7.96 25.18 -33.89
CA ILE A 185 -7.55 26.23 -34.81
C ILE A 185 -8.78 27.05 -35.20
N ASP A 186 -8.75 28.35 -34.91
CA ASP A 186 -9.78 29.29 -35.37
C ASP A 186 -9.45 29.79 -36.79
N ILE A 187 -10.34 29.52 -37.73
CA ILE A 187 -10.16 29.91 -39.13
C ILE A 187 -10.96 31.18 -39.48
N GLY A 188 -11.77 31.73 -38.56
CA GLY A 188 -12.62 32.87 -38.85
C GLY A 188 -13.57 32.59 -40.01
N ASP A 189 -13.57 33.47 -41.01
CA ASP A 189 -14.39 33.36 -42.23
C ASP A 189 -13.65 32.69 -43.39
N ARG A 190 -12.46 32.13 -43.16
CA ARG A 190 -11.69 31.42 -44.20
C ARG A 190 -12.47 30.22 -44.73
N PRO A 191 -12.32 29.88 -46.03
CA PRO A 191 -13.02 28.75 -46.62
C PRO A 191 -12.58 27.43 -45.98
N ILE A 192 -13.55 26.62 -45.56
CA ILE A 192 -13.33 25.43 -44.74
C ILE A 192 -12.50 24.38 -45.48
N GLU A 193 -12.97 23.90 -46.63
CA GLU A 193 -12.33 22.81 -47.38
C GLU A 193 -10.88 23.13 -47.79
N PRO A 194 -10.58 24.30 -48.41
CA PRO A 194 -9.20 24.67 -48.72
C PRO A 194 -8.30 24.74 -47.48
N THR A 195 -8.83 25.23 -46.35
CA THR A 195 -8.07 25.34 -45.11
C THR A 195 -7.78 23.96 -44.53
N ILE A 196 -8.73 23.02 -44.57
CA ILE A 196 -8.51 21.63 -44.14
C ILE A 196 -7.41 20.98 -44.98
N ILE A 197 -7.46 21.13 -46.32
CA ILE A 197 -6.46 20.55 -47.23
C ILE A 197 -5.07 21.12 -46.93
N LEU A 198 -4.98 22.44 -46.72
CA LEU A 198 -3.73 23.12 -46.38
C LEU A 198 -3.16 22.66 -45.03
N LEU A 199 -3.99 22.58 -43.99
CA LEU A 199 -3.54 22.14 -42.67
C LEU A 199 -3.03 20.69 -42.71
N LEU A 200 -3.74 19.80 -43.41
CA LEU A 200 -3.28 18.42 -43.57
C LEU A 200 -1.96 18.35 -44.34
N SER A 201 -1.79 19.13 -45.41
CA SER A 201 -0.55 19.11 -46.21
C SER A 201 0.67 19.70 -45.48
N LEU A 202 0.47 20.59 -44.51
CA LEU A 202 1.54 21.14 -43.68
C LEU A 202 1.99 20.18 -42.57
N VAL A 203 1.05 19.44 -41.98
CA VAL A 203 1.29 18.65 -40.76
C VAL A 203 1.74 17.24 -41.08
N GLN A 204 1.22 16.67 -42.17
CA GLN A 204 1.49 15.28 -42.54
C GLN A 204 2.96 15.00 -42.92
N PRO A 205 3.73 15.93 -43.52
CA PRO A 205 5.16 15.76 -43.76
C PRO A 205 6.04 15.89 -42.50
N HIS A 206 5.47 16.25 -41.34
CA HIS A 206 6.25 16.50 -40.13
C HIS A 206 6.93 15.21 -39.62
N PRO A 207 8.24 15.22 -39.34
CA PRO A 207 9.02 14.00 -39.08
C PRO A 207 8.58 13.20 -37.84
N LEU A 208 7.92 13.86 -36.88
CA LEU A 208 7.42 13.26 -35.65
C LEU A 208 5.93 12.88 -35.69
N VAL A 209 5.23 13.23 -36.77
CA VAL A 209 3.83 12.85 -37.00
C VAL A 209 3.80 11.48 -37.68
N LEU A 210 2.92 10.60 -37.21
CA LEU A 210 2.77 9.25 -37.73
C LEU A 210 1.92 9.26 -39.00
N ASP A 211 2.33 8.47 -39.98
CA ASP A 211 1.52 8.20 -41.18
C ASP A 211 0.26 7.39 -40.87
N TYR A 212 0.34 6.51 -39.87
CA TYR A 212 -0.75 5.71 -39.37
C TYR A 212 -0.74 5.65 -37.82
N PRO A 213 -1.85 6.01 -37.14
CA PRO A 213 -3.12 6.50 -37.69
C PRO A 213 -2.98 7.86 -38.38
N LYS A 214 -3.75 8.08 -39.47
CA LYS A 214 -3.67 9.32 -40.24
C LYS A 214 -4.13 10.52 -39.40
N THR A 215 -3.47 11.67 -39.62
CA THR A 215 -3.92 12.97 -39.14
C THR A 215 -5.32 13.26 -39.63
N THR A 216 -6.20 13.69 -38.73
CA THR A 216 -7.55 14.10 -39.10
C THR A 216 -7.76 15.59 -38.84
N CYS A 217 -8.62 16.20 -39.65
CA CYS A 217 -9.02 17.59 -39.47
C CYS A 217 -10.53 17.72 -39.70
N HIS A 218 -11.25 18.26 -38.70
CA HIS A 218 -12.71 18.33 -38.73
C HIS A 218 -13.23 19.65 -38.16
N VAL A 219 -14.38 20.09 -38.65
CA VAL A 219 -15.07 21.28 -38.14
C VAL A 219 -15.67 20.97 -36.77
N ILE A 220 -15.39 21.84 -35.80
CA ILE A 220 -15.93 21.76 -34.43
C ILE A 220 -17.21 22.58 -34.32
N SER A 221 -17.15 23.81 -34.81
CA SER A 221 -18.22 24.78 -34.66
C SER A 221 -18.15 25.79 -35.80
N ILE A 222 -19.32 26.15 -36.32
CA ILE A 222 -19.51 27.26 -37.24
C ILE A 222 -20.37 28.29 -36.50
N SER A 223 -19.88 29.51 -36.37
CA SER A 223 -20.59 30.58 -35.66
C SER A 223 -20.42 31.92 -36.38
N PRO A 224 -21.25 32.94 -36.07
CA PRO A 224 -21.06 34.29 -36.61
C PRO A 224 -19.73 34.95 -36.23
N LYS A 225 -19.01 34.40 -35.24
CA LYS A 225 -17.68 34.88 -34.83
C LYS A 225 -16.54 34.19 -35.60
N GLY A 226 -16.85 33.19 -36.40
CA GLY A 226 -15.87 32.38 -37.12
C GLY A 226 -16.12 30.88 -37.01
N THR A 227 -15.37 30.14 -37.82
CA THR A 227 -15.33 28.68 -37.85
C THR A 227 -14.11 28.16 -37.10
N VAL A 228 -14.27 27.10 -36.32
CA VAL A 228 -13.16 26.47 -35.57
C VAL A 228 -13.00 25.01 -36.01
N LEU A 229 -11.76 24.61 -36.25
CA LEU A 229 -11.35 23.27 -36.65
C LEU A 229 -10.56 22.57 -35.54
N TYR A 230 -10.69 21.24 -35.45
CA TYR A 230 -9.73 20.38 -34.76
C TYR A 230 -8.74 19.85 -35.78
N LEU A 231 -7.45 20.00 -35.51
CA LEU A 231 -6.36 19.33 -36.21
C LEU A 231 -5.76 18.29 -35.26
N ARG A 232 -5.71 17.02 -35.68
CA ARG A 232 -5.41 15.89 -34.81
C ARG A 232 -4.33 14.95 -35.34
N PRO A 233 -3.04 15.35 -35.28
CA PRO A 233 -1.95 14.46 -35.63
C PRO A 233 -1.71 13.42 -34.54
N TRP A 234 -1.24 12.25 -34.95
CA TRP A 234 -0.74 11.22 -34.04
C TRP A 234 0.77 11.26 -34.01
N CYS A 235 1.36 11.03 -32.84
CA CYS A 235 2.80 10.99 -32.64
C CYS A 235 3.17 9.89 -31.63
N ARG A 236 4.47 9.63 -31.44
CA ARG A 236 4.93 8.84 -30.31
C ARG A 236 4.63 9.58 -29.01
N ALA A 237 4.21 8.86 -27.97
CA ALA A 237 3.81 9.46 -26.70
C ALA A 237 4.90 10.38 -26.08
N GLN A 238 6.17 9.99 -26.22
CA GLN A 238 7.34 10.76 -25.76
C GLN A 238 7.54 12.08 -26.52
N ALA A 239 7.13 12.14 -27.80
CA ALA A 239 7.27 13.32 -28.65
C ALA A 239 6.06 14.26 -28.57
N TYR A 240 5.08 13.96 -27.71
CA TYR A 240 3.81 14.68 -27.66
C TYR A 240 3.97 16.19 -27.46
N GLU A 241 4.77 16.60 -26.48
CA GLU A 241 4.95 18.04 -26.17
C GLU A 241 5.69 18.77 -27.30
N GLN A 242 6.67 18.10 -27.91
CA GLN A 242 7.40 18.65 -29.06
C GLN A 242 6.46 18.85 -30.26
N VAL A 243 5.70 17.83 -30.64
CA VAL A 243 4.74 17.91 -31.76
C VAL A 243 3.64 18.93 -31.47
N HIS A 244 3.14 19.00 -30.22
CA HIS A 244 2.16 20.01 -29.84
C HIS A 244 2.69 21.43 -30.03
N SER A 245 3.94 21.70 -29.64
CA SER A 245 4.54 23.03 -29.75
C SER A 245 4.98 23.42 -31.16
N GLU A 246 5.49 22.46 -31.97
CA GLU A 246 5.96 22.73 -33.33
C GLU A 246 4.80 22.88 -34.34
N VAL A 247 3.65 22.23 -34.07
CA VAL A 247 2.48 22.26 -34.97
C VAL A 247 1.50 23.40 -34.63
N GLN A 248 1.56 23.96 -33.41
CA GLN A 248 0.71 25.08 -32.97
C GLN A 248 1.15 26.42 -33.57
#